data_AF-A0A9P7B1K5-F1
#
_entry.id   AF-A0A9P7B1K5-F1
#
_cell.length_a   1.000
_cell.length_b   1.000
_cell.length_c   1.000
_cell.angle_alpha   90.00
_cell.angle_beta   90.00
_cell.angle_gamma   90.00
#
_symmetry.space_group_name_H-M   'P 1'
#
loop_
_entity.id
_entity.type
_entity.pdbx_description
1 polymer ?
#
loop_
_entity_poly.entity_id
_entity_poly.type
_entity_poly.pdbx_seq_one_letter_code
_entity_poly.pdbx_strand_id
1 'polypeptide(L)'
;MTYVPLPSLRDQVVNNLLRFISNSPEPVQRNNLVHQALGLLRELIGPGVWGESSVKLSFFQRSFASEVGDDSLSQLCNSAEVLNVVSSYKSAEWHVQNVGVLHSIIEKGFSSGEMRLVSSLRPVIERLFEYLPRNVTVDSTDVPVPVKAFIEWARTTIDEGLRQMANLPAILLLLQSWAKVELERIDAFVPALIRVFTRYIKEHTASATVVSSVDPNLRLLVSTLDVLRQRVSHLGEQRRWLLSGIVQLVEKSSNIDVCRFVLQMFPTLKEKAGILSKMISFESRGSEALSKDFLNLILDIYTDPALARSELTFRLEPAFLMGCKVRDPVIRSKFLATFDKSLATGLFSRLHYLLGVQSWETLSETYWIHQALDLLLGAVDTKDTLFNPGAPLATAKNPPAEFVTQLESYTMGELLGAARKLLYADPNATHAVW
;
A
#
# COMPACT_ATOMS: atom_id res chain seq x y z
N MET A 1 -40.82 -27.42 -21.65
CA MET A 1 -40.83 -26.21 -22.50
C MET A 1 -40.91 -25.00 -21.58
N THR A 2 -39.79 -24.31 -21.36
CA THR A 2 -39.77 -23.05 -20.60
C THR A 2 -40.34 -21.96 -21.50
N TYR A 3 -41.46 -21.36 -21.08
CA TYR A 3 -42.10 -20.25 -21.80
C TYR A 3 -41.12 -19.07 -21.88
N VAL A 4 -40.79 -18.63 -23.10
CA VAL A 4 -39.96 -17.44 -23.30
C VAL A 4 -40.88 -16.30 -23.79
N PRO A 5 -41.00 -15.18 -23.06
CA PRO A 5 -41.93 -14.08 -23.40
C PRO A 5 -41.66 -13.49 -24.80
N LEU A 6 -42.63 -12.81 -25.41
CA LEU A 6 -42.39 -12.10 -26.68
C LEU A 6 -41.31 -11.01 -26.53
N PRO A 7 -40.48 -10.76 -27.56
CA PRO A 7 -39.42 -9.73 -27.51
C PRO A 7 -39.90 -8.35 -27.07
N SER A 8 -41.07 -7.93 -27.54
CA SER A 8 -41.69 -6.65 -27.17
C SER A 8 -42.02 -6.55 -25.67
N LEU A 9 -42.48 -7.66 -25.07
CA LEU A 9 -42.77 -7.70 -23.63
C LEU A 9 -41.46 -7.69 -22.82
N ARG A 10 -40.41 -8.37 -23.29
CA ARG A 10 -39.08 -8.34 -22.67
C ARG A 10 -38.54 -6.91 -22.63
N ASP A 11 -38.59 -6.21 -23.76
CA ASP A 11 -38.16 -4.80 -23.87
C ASP A 11 -38.99 -3.89 -22.95
N GLN A 12 -40.30 -4.12 -22.82
CA GLN A 12 -41.13 -3.35 -21.88
C GLN A 12 -40.76 -3.59 -20.42
N VAL A 13 -40.51 -4.85 -20.02
CA VAL A 13 -40.09 -5.18 -18.65
C VAL A 13 -38.74 -4.54 -18.33
N VAL A 14 -37.76 -4.65 -19.24
CA VAL A 14 -36.43 -4.03 -19.08
C VAL A 14 -36.55 -2.51 -18.98
N ASN A 15 -37.34 -1.87 -19.84
CA ASN A 15 -37.53 -0.42 -19.80
C ASN A 15 -38.26 0.05 -18.54
N ASN A 16 -39.23 -0.71 -18.04
CA ASN A 16 -39.94 -0.39 -16.80
C ASN A 16 -39.04 -0.54 -15.57
N LEU A 17 -38.25 -1.61 -15.49
CA LEU A 17 -37.26 -1.80 -14.42
C LEU A 17 -36.22 -0.68 -14.43
N LEU A 18 -35.71 -0.34 -15.62
CA LEU A 18 -34.75 0.74 -15.80
C LEU A 18 -35.33 2.09 -15.32
N ARG A 19 -36.56 2.43 -15.70
CA ARG A 19 -37.23 3.66 -15.22
C ARG A 19 -37.47 3.64 -13.72
N PHE A 20 -37.88 2.50 -13.17
CA PHE A 20 -38.12 2.34 -11.73
C PHE A 20 -36.87 2.61 -10.92
N ILE A 21 -35.71 2.07 -11.35
CA ILE A 21 -34.43 2.27 -10.67
C ILE A 21 -33.94 3.72 -10.86
N SER A 22 -33.90 4.20 -12.10
CA SER A 22 -33.38 5.53 -12.43
C SER A 22 -34.15 6.67 -11.78
N ASN A 23 -35.48 6.56 -11.67
CA ASN A 23 -36.31 7.61 -11.10
C ASN A 23 -36.48 7.50 -9.57
N SER A 24 -35.85 6.51 -8.94
CA SER A 24 -35.90 6.38 -7.48
C SER A 24 -35.26 7.61 -6.81
N PRO A 25 -35.95 8.26 -5.85
CA PRO A 25 -35.40 9.38 -5.09
C PRO A 25 -34.31 8.93 -4.11
N GLU A 26 -34.31 7.65 -3.72
CA GLU A 26 -33.31 7.08 -2.82
C GLU A 26 -32.19 6.39 -3.60
N PRO A 27 -30.94 6.44 -3.09
CA PRO A 27 -29.82 5.75 -3.71
C PRO A 27 -30.00 4.24 -3.61
N VAL A 28 -29.58 3.51 -4.66
CA VAL A 28 -29.71 2.05 -4.74
C VAL A 28 -29.23 1.33 -3.47
N GLN A 29 -28.16 1.79 -2.81
CA GLN A 29 -27.61 1.12 -1.63
C GLN A 29 -28.50 1.23 -0.38
N ARG A 30 -29.43 2.19 -0.32
CA ARG A 30 -30.31 2.40 0.84
C ARG A 30 -31.68 1.74 0.68
N ASN A 31 -32.09 1.50 -0.56
CA ASN A 31 -33.41 0.96 -0.86
C ASN A 31 -33.31 -0.49 -1.34
N ASN A 32 -33.67 -1.44 -0.46
CA ASN A 32 -33.60 -2.88 -0.74
C ASN A 32 -34.36 -3.27 -2.02
N LEU A 33 -35.50 -2.61 -2.31
CA LEU A 33 -36.28 -2.91 -3.51
C LEU A 33 -35.57 -2.44 -4.79
N VAL A 34 -34.95 -1.26 -4.76
CA VAL A 34 -34.18 -0.73 -5.90
C VAL A 34 -32.90 -1.56 -6.10
N HIS A 35 -32.26 -2.00 -5.02
CA HIS A 35 -31.12 -2.91 -5.08
C HIS A 35 -31.47 -4.26 -5.70
N GLN A 36 -32.58 -4.86 -5.26
CA GLN A 36 -33.10 -6.11 -5.85
C GLN A 36 -33.49 -5.91 -7.32
N ALA A 37 -34.15 -4.80 -7.65
CA ALA A 37 -34.51 -4.48 -9.04
C ALA A 37 -33.28 -4.35 -9.95
N LEU A 38 -32.19 -3.75 -9.45
CA LEU A 38 -30.92 -3.68 -10.19
C LEU A 38 -30.28 -5.07 -10.36
N GLY A 39 -30.35 -5.92 -9.34
CA GLY A 39 -29.92 -7.33 -9.43
C GLY A 39 -30.69 -8.09 -10.50
N LEU A 40 -32.02 -7.98 -10.51
CA LEU A 40 -32.88 -8.57 -11.54
C LEU A 40 -32.56 -8.02 -12.94
N LEU A 41 -32.35 -6.71 -13.08
CA LEU A 41 -31.98 -6.11 -14.35
C LEU A 41 -30.66 -6.70 -14.89
N ARG A 42 -29.69 -6.94 -14.00
CA ARG A 42 -28.40 -7.56 -14.35
C ARG A 42 -28.57 -8.99 -14.85
N GLU A 43 -29.42 -9.78 -14.21
CA GLU A 43 -29.71 -11.15 -14.64
C GLU A 43 -30.46 -11.19 -15.98
N LEU A 44 -31.44 -10.30 -16.16
CA LEU A 44 -32.29 -10.27 -17.35
C LEU A 44 -31.54 -9.81 -18.61
N ILE A 45 -30.64 -8.83 -18.51
CA ILE A 45 -29.85 -8.33 -19.64
C ILE A 45 -28.67 -9.26 -19.99
N GLY A 46 -28.36 -10.23 -19.12
CA GLY A 46 -27.25 -11.17 -19.32
C GLY A 46 -27.36 -12.00 -20.62
N PRO A 47 -26.22 -12.51 -21.13
CA PRO A 47 -26.12 -13.19 -22.43
C PRO A 47 -26.95 -14.47 -22.55
N GLY A 48 -27.45 -15.02 -21.43
CA GLY A 48 -28.27 -16.22 -21.39
C GLY A 48 -29.79 -15.99 -21.32
N VAL A 49 -30.26 -14.76 -21.09
CA VAL A 49 -31.70 -14.49 -20.83
C VAL A 49 -32.30 -13.61 -21.92
N TRP A 50 -32.15 -12.29 -21.87
CA TRP A 50 -32.70 -11.34 -22.85
C TRP A 50 -31.63 -10.43 -23.46
N GLY A 51 -30.48 -11.00 -23.86
CA GLY A 51 -29.37 -10.25 -24.47
C GLY A 51 -29.74 -9.45 -25.74
N GLU A 52 -30.79 -9.86 -26.46
CA GLU A 52 -31.32 -9.12 -27.62
C GLU A 52 -32.12 -7.86 -27.26
N SER A 53 -32.44 -7.64 -25.99
CA SER A 53 -33.22 -6.47 -25.58
C SER A 53 -32.49 -5.16 -25.87
N SER A 54 -33.18 -4.25 -26.55
CA SER A 54 -32.59 -3.01 -27.04
C SER A 54 -32.85 -1.86 -26.07
N VAL A 55 -31.89 -1.61 -25.17
CA VAL A 55 -31.94 -0.44 -24.29
C VAL A 55 -31.52 0.82 -25.07
N LYS A 56 -32.41 1.80 -25.15
CA LYS A 56 -32.17 3.06 -25.88
C LYS A 56 -31.37 4.04 -25.03
N LEU A 57 -30.19 4.45 -25.52
CA LEU A 57 -29.35 5.45 -24.86
C LEU A 57 -29.99 6.83 -24.72
N SER A 58 -30.99 7.13 -25.56
CA SER A 58 -31.75 8.39 -25.49
C SER A 58 -32.55 8.56 -24.19
N PHE A 59 -32.77 7.49 -23.42
CA PHE A 59 -33.26 7.61 -22.05
C PHE A 59 -32.22 8.30 -21.16
N PHE A 60 -31.00 7.75 -21.10
CA PHE A 60 -29.93 8.29 -20.28
C PHE A 60 -29.56 9.72 -20.71
N GLN A 61 -29.47 9.99 -22.02
CA GLN A 61 -29.22 11.36 -22.49
C GLN A 61 -30.23 12.37 -21.95
N ARG A 62 -31.51 11.99 -21.88
CA ARG A 62 -32.56 12.86 -21.31
C ARG A 62 -32.41 13.00 -19.80
N SER A 63 -32.12 11.91 -19.09
CA SER A 63 -31.87 11.96 -17.64
C SER A 63 -30.69 12.88 -17.29
N PHE A 64 -29.59 12.81 -18.05
CA PHE A 64 -28.38 13.62 -17.84
C PHE A 64 -28.46 15.03 -18.47
N ALA A 65 -29.51 15.34 -19.23
CA ALA A 65 -29.76 16.70 -19.71
C ALA A 65 -30.25 17.63 -18.59
N SER A 66 -30.87 17.08 -17.55
CA SER A 66 -31.31 17.82 -16.36
C SER A 66 -30.13 18.43 -15.60
N GLU A 67 -30.39 19.50 -14.86
CA GLU A 67 -29.38 20.09 -13.97
C GLU A 67 -29.05 19.16 -12.81
N VAL A 68 -27.77 19.14 -12.43
CA VAL A 68 -27.29 18.37 -11.29
C VAL A 68 -27.49 19.22 -10.04
N GLY A 69 -28.39 18.80 -9.16
CA GLY A 69 -28.65 19.40 -7.86
C GLY A 69 -28.89 18.31 -6.81
N ASP A 70 -29.05 18.71 -5.55
CA ASP A 70 -29.17 17.76 -4.43
C ASP A 70 -30.35 16.78 -4.60
N ASP A 71 -31.48 17.26 -5.10
CA ASP A 71 -32.68 16.45 -5.32
C ASP A 71 -32.55 15.49 -6.52
N SER A 72 -31.77 15.86 -7.54
CA SER A 72 -31.59 15.06 -8.76
C SER A 72 -30.38 14.12 -8.68
N LEU A 73 -29.45 14.36 -7.76
CA LEU A 73 -28.18 13.63 -7.69
C LEU A 73 -28.37 12.12 -7.44
N SER A 74 -29.30 11.73 -6.57
CA SER A 74 -29.61 10.31 -6.34
C SER A 74 -30.13 9.63 -7.60
N GLN A 75 -31.03 10.30 -8.35
CA GLN A 75 -31.59 9.79 -9.60
C GLN A 75 -30.52 9.67 -10.70
N LEU A 76 -29.60 10.64 -10.77
CA LEU A 76 -28.48 10.62 -11.70
C LEU A 76 -27.48 9.50 -11.36
N CYS A 77 -27.16 9.30 -10.07
CA CYS A 77 -26.33 8.18 -9.62
C CYS A 77 -26.98 6.83 -9.96
N ASN A 78 -28.29 6.68 -9.67
CA ASN A 78 -29.03 5.48 -10.02
C ASN A 78 -29.05 5.24 -11.54
N SER A 79 -29.21 6.30 -12.33
CA SER A 79 -29.14 6.23 -13.80
C SER A 79 -27.75 5.84 -14.30
N ALA A 80 -26.68 6.31 -13.66
CA ALA A 80 -25.32 5.89 -13.95
C ALA A 80 -25.11 4.39 -13.65
N GLU A 81 -25.65 3.88 -12.54
CA GLU A 81 -25.56 2.46 -12.19
C GLU A 81 -26.33 1.56 -13.17
N VAL A 82 -27.51 2.00 -13.60
CA VAL A 82 -28.24 1.27 -14.65
C VAL A 82 -27.47 1.32 -15.97
N LEU A 83 -26.87 2.45 -16.33
CA LEU A 83 -26.00 2.55 -17.50
C LEU A 83 -24.78 1.62 -17.39
N ASN A 84 -24.19 1.48 -16.20
CA ASN A 84 -23.09 0.53 -15.95
C ASN A 84 -23.49 -0.91 -16.28
N VAL A 85 -24.66 -1.34 -15.79
CA VAL A 85 -25.17 -2.70 -16.03
C VAL A 85 -25.41 -2.90 -17.53
N VAL A 86 -26.11 -1.96 -18.17
CA VAL A 86 -26.42 -2.05 -19.60
C VAL A 86 -25.14 -2.09 -20.45
N SER A 87 -24.18 -1.21 -20.18
CA SER A 87 -22.89 -1.13 -20.89
C SER A 87 -22.04 -2.40 -20.69
N SER A 88 -22.11 -3.06 -19.53
CA SER A 88 -21.29 -4.24 -19.24
C SER A 88 -21.57 -5.46 -20.14
N TYR A 89 -22.75 -5.53 -20.75
CA TYR A 89 -23.16 -6.62 -21.65
C TYR A 89 -23.05 -6.24 -23.13
N LYS A 90 -22.54 -5.06 -23.47
CA LYS A 90 -22.39 -4.60 -24.87
C LYS A 90 -20.96 -4.83 -25.38
N SER A 91 -20.85 -5.09 -26.68
CA SER A 91 -19.57 -5.36 -27.33
C SER A 91 -18.69 -4.10 -27.46
N ALA A 92 -17.42 -4.29 -27.82
CA ALA A 92 -16.50 -3.18 -28.09
C ALA A 92 -17.01 -2.27 -29.22
N GLU A 93 -17.59 -2.83 -30.29
CA GLU A 93 -18.10 -2.02 -31.42
C GLU A 93 -19.23 -1.10 -30.98
N TRP A 94 -20.11 -1.57 -30.08
CA TRP A 94 -21.19 -0.75 -29.55
C TRP A 94 -20.66 0.45 -28.75
N HIS A 95 -19.59 0.28 -27.97
CA HIS A 95 -18.97 1.38 -27.23
C HIS A 95 -18.35 2.41 -28.17
N VAL A 96 -17.67 1.97 -29.24
CA VAL A 96 -17.10 2.85 -30.26
C VAL A 96 -18.19 3.65 -30.99
N GLN A 97 -19.29 2.99 -31.39
CA GLN A 97 -20.41 3.63 -32.09
C GLN A 97 -21.14 4.67 -31.22
N ASN A 98 -21.24 4.42 -29.92
CA ASN A 98 -22.01 5.26 -28.99
C ASN A 98 -21.14 6.18 -28.13
N VAL A 99 -19.84 6.26 -28.39
CA VAL A 99 -18.90 7.04 -27.58
C VAL A 99 -19.31 8.51 -27.44
N GLY A 100 -19.87 9.13 -28.48
CA GLY A 100 -20.31 10.52 -28.41
C GLY A 100 -21.41 10.76 -27.38
N VAL A 101 -22.35 9.81 -27.26
CA VAL A 101 -23.41 9.85 -26.26
C VAL A 101 -22.84 9.63 -24.86
N LEU A 102 -22.01 8.60 -24.70
CA LEU A 102 -21.39 8.26 -23.42
C LEU A 102 -20.47 9.39 -22.94
N HIS A 103 -19.72 10.01 -23.85
CA HIS A 103 -18.90 11.20 -23.59
C HIS A 103 -19.73 12.34 -23.02
N SER A 104 -20.86 12.70 -23.65
CA SER A 104 -21.72 13.78 -23.13
C SER A 104 -22.24 13.54 -21.71
N ILE A 105 -22.54 12.29 -21.36
CA ILE A 105 -22.98 11.89 -20.02
C ILE A 105 -21.84 12.01 -19.01
N ILE A 106 -20.65 11.54 -19.39
CA ILE A 106 -19.46 11.59 -18.55
C ILE A 106 -19.04 13.04 -18.32
N GLU A 107 -18.95 13.85 -19.37
CA GLU A 107 -18.58 15.26 -19.31
C GLU A 107 -19.50 16.02 -18.35
N LYS A 108 -20.82 15.83 -18.44
CA LYS A 108 -21.79 16.40 -17.50
C LYS A 108 -21.51 16.01 -16.04
N GLY A 109 -21.13 14.76 -15.80
CA GLY A 109 -20.75 14.27 -14.48
C GLY A 109 -19.49 14.94 -13.91
N PHE A 110 -18.53 15.30 -14.77
CA PHE A 110 -17.32 16.04 -14.34
C PHE A 110 -17.61 17.53 -14.14
N SER A 111 -18.40 18.15 -15.02
CA SER A 111 -18.77 19.56 -14.92
C SER A 111 -19.62 19.89 -13.70
N SER A 112 -20.32 18.91 -13.10
CA SER A 112 -21.13 19.13 -11.90
C SER A 112 -20.31 19.27 -10.62
N GLY A 113 -19.06 18.81 -10.59
CA GLY A 113 -18.22 18.80 -9.39
C GLY A 113 -18.60 17.74 -8.34
N GLU A 114 -19.65 16.95 -8.57
CA GLU A 114 -20.14 15.95 -7.61
C GLU A 114 -19.40 14.62 -7.72
N MET A 115 -18.47 14.37 -6.79
CA MET A 115 -17.64 13.15 -6.77
C MET A 115 -18.48 11.85 -6.71
N ARG A 116 -19.66 11.87 -6.09
CA ARG A 116 -20.56 10.70 -6.03
C ARG A 116 -21.01 10.27 -7.42
N LEU A 117 -21.34 11.23 -8.29
CA LEU A 117 -21.78 10.95 -9.65
C LEU A 117 -20.62 10.43 -10.50
N VAL A 118 -19.46 11.09 -10.41
CA VAL A 118 -18.23 10.65 -11.11
C VAL A 118 -17.84 9.22 -10.70
N SER A 119 -17.93 8.91 -9.40
CA SER A 119 -17.66 7.57 -8.88
C SER A 119 -18.61 6.52 -9.45
N SER A 120 -19.89 6.87 -9.60
CA SER A 120 -20.90 5.99 -10.21
C SER A 120 -20.65 5.79 -11.71
N LEU A 121 -20.08 6.77 -12.41
CA LEU A 121 -19.74 6.68 -13.83
C LEU A 121 -18.39 5.98 -14.11
N ARG A 122 -17.55 5.77 -13.08
CA ARG A 122 -16.23 5.15 -13.20
C ARG A 122 -16.22 3.86 -14.01
N PRO A 123 -17.13 2.89 -13.83
CA PRO A 123 -17.08 1.65 -14.60
C PRO A 123 -17.33 1.86 -16.09
N VAL A 124 -18.18 2.83 -16.47
CA VAL A 124 -18.37 3.20 -17.90
C VAL A 124 -17.08 3.79 -18.47
N ILE A 125 -16.43 4.69 -17.72
CA ILE A 125 -15.18 5.34 -18.12
C ILE A 125 -14.08 4.30 -18.34
N GLU A 126 -13.92 3.35 -17.40
CA GLU A 126 -12.93 2.27 -17.49
C GLU A 126 -13.18 1.39 -18.73
N ARG A 127 -14.44 1.01 -18.99
CA ARG A 127 -14.80 0.24 -20.21
C ARG A 127 -14.56 1.03 -21.50
N LEU A 128 -14.81 2.33 -21.51
CA LEU A 128 -14.49 3.16 -22.67
C LEU A 128 -12.99 3.13 -22.95
N PHE A 129 -12.13 3.34 -21.94
CA PHE A 129 -10.69 3.23 -22.16
C PHE A 129 -10.24 1.82 -22.55
N GLU A 130 -10.94 0.78 -22.10
CA GLU A 130 -10.64 -0.62 -22.46
C GLU A 130 -10.96 -0.93 -23.93
N TYR A 131 -12.12 -0.46 -24.43
CA TYR A 131 -12.63 -0.80 -25.75
C TYR A 131 -12.28 0.20 -26.85
N LEU A 132 -11.93 1.44 -26.50
CA LEU A 132 -11.51 2.42 -27.49
C LEU A 132 -10.13 2.06 -28.08
N PRO A 133 -9.88 2.41 -29.35
CA PRO A 133 -8.58 2.24 -29.98
C PRO A 133 -7.47 2.85 -29.13
N ARG A 134 -6.34 2.15 -29.05
CA ARG A 134 -5.15 2.58 -28.32
C ARG A 134 -4.31 3.53 -29.16
N ASN A 135 -3.44 4.30 -28.52
CA ASN A 135 -2.47 5.19 -29.19
C ASN A 135 -3.10 6.19 -30.18
N VAL A 136 -4.35 6.61 -29.93
CA VAL A 136 -5.02 7.63 -30.75
C VAL A 136 -4.30 8.97 -30.56
N THR A 137 -3.88 9.55 -31.67
CA THR A 137 -3.34 10.92 -31.76
C THR A 137 -4.28 11.78 -32.60
N VAL A 138 -4.10 13.11 -32.54
CA VAL A 138 -4.90 14.06 -33.32
C VAL A 138 -4.87 13.72 -34.82
N ASP A 139 -3.72 13.26 -35.30
CA ASP A 139 -3.44 12.95 -36.72
C ASP A 139 -3.96 11.58 -37.20
N SER A 140 -4.50 10.74 -36.30
CA SER A 140 -4.93 9.38 -36.65
C SER A 140 -6.12 9.39 -37.62
N THR A 141 -5.95 9.10 -38.91
CA THR A 141 -7.05 9.20 -39.89
C THR A 141 -8.11 8.12 -39.75
N ASP A 142 -7.75 6.98 -39.17
CA ASP A 142 -8.58 5.75 -39.19
C ASP A 142 -9.52 5.63 -37.99
N VAL A 143 -9.59 6.67 -37.16
CA VAL A 143 -10.33 6.68 -35.89
C VAL A 143 -11.56 7.59 -36.00
N PRO A 144 -12.77 7.13 -35.59
CA PRO A 144 -13.97 7.97 -35.61
C PRO A 144 -13.79 9.28 -34.83
N VAL A 145 -14.31 10.39 -35.38
CA VAL A 145 -14.23 11.73 -34.76
C VAL A 145 -14.71 11.74 -33.29
N PRO A 146 -15.83 11.07 -32.92
CA PRO A 146 -16.28 11.04 -31.53
C PRO A 146 -15.28 10.38 -30.55
N VAL A 147 -14.50 9.40 -31.02
CA VAL A 147 -13.46 8.74 -30.22
C VAL A 147 -12.31 9.70 -29.95
N LYS A 148 -11.85 10.41 -31.00
CA LYS A 148 -10.81 11.43 -30.86
C LYS A 148 -11.22 12.53 -29.89
N ALA A 149 -12.46 13.00 -30.00
CA ALA A 149 -13.02 14.03 -29.13
C ALA A 149 -13.00 13.60 -27.65
N PHE A 150 -13.38 12.35 -27.35
CA PHE A 150 -13.35 11.82 -25.97
C PHE A 150 -11.93 11.73 -25.41
N ILE A 151 -10.96 11.22 -26.20
CA ILE A 151 -9.56 11.09 -25.75
C ILE A 151 -8.94 12.46 -25.53
N GLU A 152 -9.21 13.42 -26.42
CA GLU A 152 -8.72 14.80 -26.29
C GLU A 152 -9.35 15.51 -25.09
N TRP A 153 -10.65 15.33 -24.89
CA TRP A 153 -11.35 15.82 -23.70
C TRP A 153 -10.76 15.26 -22.41
N ALA A 154 -10.50 13.94 -22.35
CA ALA A 154 -9.89 13.33 -21.18
C ALA A 154 -8.48 13.90 -20.92
N ARG A 155 -7.68 14.07 -21.98
CA ARG A 155 -6.33 14.63 -21.88
C ARG A 155 -6.34 16.06 -21.36
N THR A 156 -7.17 16.92 -21.94
CA THR A 156 -7.27 18.35 -21.58
C THR A 156 -7.85 18.54 -20.19
N THR A 157 -8.88 17.76 -19.83
CA THR A 157 -9.49 17.78 -18.49
C THR A 157 -8.48 17.37 -17.41
N ILE A 158 -7.67 16.34 -17.64
CA ILE A 158 -6.62 15.92 -16.70
C ILE A 158 -5.53 16.99 -16.59
N ASP A 159 -5.01 17.48 -17.72
CA ASP A 159 -3.94 18.48 -17.72
C ASP A 159 -4.36 19.76 -16.99
N GLU A 160 -5.53 20.30 -17.32
CA GLU A 160 -6.03 21.54 -16.71
C GLU A 160 -6.39 21.33 -15.24
N GLY A 161 -7.05 20.22 -14.91
CA GLY A 161 -7.41 19.89 -13.52
C GLY A 161 -6.20 19.74 -12.60
N LEU A 162 -5.12 19.11 -13.09
CA LEU A 162 -3.87 18.99 -12.34
C LEU A 162 -3.11 20.33 -12.25
N ARG A 163 -3.15 21.16 -13.30
CA ARG A 163 -2.50 22.50 -13.31
C ARG A 163 -3.19 23.47 -12.36
N GLN A 164 -4.52 23.54 -12.40
CA GLN A 164 -5.35 24.38 -11.54
C GLN A 164 -5.47 23.83 -10.12
N MET A 165 -5.19 22.54 -9.92
CA MET A 165 -5.43 21.81 -8.67
C MET A 165 -6.91 21.87 -8.23
N ALA A 166 -7.82 21.79 -9.20
CA ALA A 166 -9.26 21.84 -9.00
C ALA A 166 -9.89 20.46 -9.27
N ASN A 167 -10.92 20.10 -8.49
CA ASN A 167 -11.63 18.82 -8.59
C ASN A 167 -10.71 17.57 -8.63
N LEU A 168 -9.60 17.61 -7.89
CA LEU A 168 -8.56 16.58 -7.92
C LEU A 168 -9.07 15.13 -7.71
N PRO A 169 -10.06 14.85 -6.84
CA PRO A 169 -10.57 13.49 -6.70
C PRO A 169 -11.12 12.91 -8.01
N ALA A 170 -11.89 13.71 -8.77
CA ALA A 170 -12.45 13.29 -10.05
C ALA A 170 -11.36 13.15 -11.11
N ILE A 171 -10.40 14.10 -11.15
CA ILE A 171 -9.29 14.07 -12.10
C ILE A 171 -8.39 12.85 -11.89
N LEU A 172 -8.06 12.52 -10.64
CA LEU A 172 -7.28 11.32 -10.32
C LEU A 172 -8.05 10.04 -10.66
N LEU A 173 -9.37 10.01 -10.47
CA LEU A 173 -10.20 8.88 -10.88
C LEU A 173 -10.17 8.69 -12.41
N LEU A 174 -10.28 9.77 -13.18
CA LEU A 174 -10.19 9.73 -14.64
C LEU A 174 -8.82 9.20 -15.10
N LEU A 175 -7.74 9.75 -14.52
CA LEU A 175 -6.37 9.33 -14.82
C LEU A 175 -6.12 7.87 -14.45
N GLN A 176 -6.57 7.42 -13.27
CA GLN A 176 -6.46 6.02 -12.85
C GLN A 176 -7.24 5.08 -13.78
N SER A 177 -8.42 5.52 -14.24
CA SER A 177 -9.25 4.74 -15.17
C SER A 177 -8.55 4.56 -16.51
N TRP A 178 -7.87 5.59 -17.01
CA TRP A 178 -7.07 5.51 -18.24
C TRP A 178 -5.80 4.66 -18.03
N ALA A 179 -5.11 4.86 -16.90
CA ALA A 179 -3.87 4.16 -16.58
C ALA A 179 -4.03 2.64 -16.44
N LYS A 180 -5.23 2.14 -16.11
CA LYS A 180 -5.52 0.69 -16.09
C LYS A 180 -5.25 0.02 -17.44
N VAL A 181 -5.39 0.75 -18.54
CA VAL A 181 -5.24 0.22 -19.90
C VAL A 181 -3.91 0.68 -20.51
N GLU A 182 -3.58 1.96 -20.37
CA GLU A 182 -2.37 2.56 -20.93
C GLU A 182 -1.56 3.27 -19.83
N LEU A 183 -0.77 2.49 -19.08
CA LEU A 183 0.12 2.99 -18.01
C LEU A 183 1.03 4.14 -18.47
N GLU A 184 1.48 4.09 -19.73
CA GLU A 184 2.36 5.07 -20.39
C GLU A 184 1.79 6.50 -20.37
N ARG A 185 0.46 6.65 -20.40
CA ARG A 185 -0.20 7.96 -20.45
C ARG A 185 0.04 8.82 -19.21
N ILE A 186 0.36 8.21 -18.08
CA ILE A 186 0.72 8.93 -16.85
C ILE A 186 1.95 9.83 -17.08
N ASP A 187 2.88 9.45 -17.96
CA ASP A 187 4.17 10.15 -18.11
C ASP A 187 4.02 11.62 -18.48
N ALA A 188 3.05 11.93 -19.35
CA ALA A 188 2.75 13.30 -19.75
C ALA A 188 2.30 14.18 -18.57
N PHE A 189 1.72 13.56 -17.53
CA PHE A 189 1.15 14.26 -16.37
C PHE A 189 2.06 14.22 -15.13
N VAL A 190 3.19 13.50 -15.18
CA VAL A 190 4.13 13.35 -14.05
C VAL A 190 4.55 14.70 -13.44
N PRO A 191 4.94 15.73 -14.22
CA PRO A 191 5.32 17.02 -13.63
C PRO A 191 4.19 17.68 -12.83
N ALA A 192 2.95 17.59 -13.32
CA ALA A 192 1.78 18.15 -12.66
C ALA A 192 1.41 17.34 -11.40
N LEU A 193 1.46 16.01 -11.49
CA LEU A 193 1.25 15.12 -10.34
C LEU A 193 2.26 15.37 -9.22
N ILE A 194 3.53 15.63 -9.56
CA ILE A 194 4.58 15.94 -8.58
C ILE A 194 4.32 17.28 -7.89
N ARG A 195 3.78 18.28 -8.60
CA ARG A 195 3.33 19.54 -7.99
C ARG A 195 2.18 19.32 -7.01
N VAL A 196 1.18 18.52 -7.38
CA VAL A 196 0.07 18.14 -6.49
C VAL A 196 0.60 17.41 -5.26
N PHE A 197 1.44 16.39 -5.48
CA PHE A 197 2.07 15.59 -4.43
C PHE A 197 2.84 16.45 -3.43
N THR A 198 3.75 17.30 -3.92
CA THR A 198 4.58 18.17 -3.07
C THR A 198 3.76 19.20 -2.29
N ARG A 199 2.63 19.68 -2.82
CA ARG A 199 1.69 20.54 -2.08
C ARG A 199 1.05 19.77 -0.92
N TYR A 200 0.45 18.61 -1.18
CA TYR A 200 -0.24 17.85 -0.14
C TYR A 200 0.70 17.26 0.92
N ILE A 201 1.96 16.98 0.59
CA ILE A 201 2.97 16.66 1.62
C ILE A 201 3.19 17.84 2.54
N LYS A 202 3.36 19.05 2.00
CA LYS A 202 3.57 20.24 2.83
C LYS A 202 2.38 20.50 3.74
N GLU A 203 1.16 20.37 3.21
CA GLU A 203 -0.07 20.53 4.00
C GLU A 203 -0.18 19.45 5.09
N HIS A 204 0.05 18.18 4.75
CA HIS A 204 0.04 17.09 5.75
C HIS A 204 1.12 17.29 6.82
N THR A 205 2.35 17.60 6.43
CA THR A 205 3.48 17.71 7.37
C THR A 205 3.47 19.00 8.19
N ALA A 206 2.72 20.02 7.77
CA ALA A 206 2.46 21.21 8.57
C ALA A 206 1.39 20.99 9.66
N SER A 207 0.58 19.93 9.54
CA SER A 207 -0.42 19.60 10.55
C SER A 207 0.27 19.15 11.86
N ALA A 208 0.03 19.90 12.94
CA ALA A 208 0.54 19.56 14.27
C ALA A 208 -0.21 18.37 14.92
N THR A 209 -1.40 18.03 14.41
CA THR A 209 -2.22 16.93 14.91
C THR A 209 -2.14 15.71 13.99
N VAL A 210 -2.41 14.54 14.56
CA VAL A 210 -2.50 13.28 13.80
C VAL A 210 -3.66 13.38 12.81
N VAL A 211 -3.32 13.33 11.52
CA VAL A 211 -4.31 13.39 10.44
C VAL A 211 -5.01 12.03 10.33
N SER A 212 -6.34 12.03 10.44
CA SER A 212 -7.17 10.83 10.29
C SER A 212 -7.06 10.23 8.89
N SER A 213 -7.11 8.90 8.76
CA SER A 213 -7.13 8.19 7.48
C SER A 213 -8.37 8.48 6.61
N VAL A 214 -9.40 9.07 7.21
CA VAL A 214 -10.63 9.48 6.51
C VAL A 214 -10.51 10.88 5.89
N ASP A 215 -9.47 11.64 6.24
CA ASP A 215 -9.25 13.00 5.75
C ASP A 215 -9.15 13.03 4.20
N PRO A 216 -9.94 13.88 3.51
CA PRO A 216 -9.93 13.96 2.06
C PRO A 216 -8.56 14.34 1.48
N ASN A 217 -7.81 15.22 2.15
CA ASN A 217 -6.49 15.65 1.68
C ASN A 217 -5.46 14.52 1.79
N LEU A 218 -5.52 13.75 2.87
CA LEU A 218 -4.71 12.54 3.01
C LEU A 218 -5.04 11.48 1.96
N ARG A 219 -6.32 11.25 1.67
CA ARG A 219 -6.76 10.32 0.61
C ARG A 219 -6.26 10.77 -0.77
N LEU A 220 -6.29 12.07 -1.04
CA LEU A 220 -5.72 12.64 -2.27
C LEU A 220 -4.21 12.44 -2.36
N LEU A 221 -3.48 12.67 -1.26
CA LEU A 221 -2.05 12.41 -1.19
C LEU A 221 -1.72 10.94 -1.49
N VAL A 222 -2.41 10.01 -0.81
CA VAL A 222 -2.21 8.57 -1.01
C VAL A 222 -2.57 8.15 -2.44
N SER A 223 -3.68 8.64 -2.98
CA SER A 223 -4.11 8.37 -4.35
C SER A 223 -3.10 8.89 -5.39
N THR A 224 -2.54 10.08 -5.17
CA THR A 224 -1.49 10.65 -6.03
C THR A 224 -0.22 9.81 -5.96
N LEU A 225 0.15 9.37 -4.75
CA LEU A 225 1.32 8.51 -4.52
C LEU A 225 1.14 7.14 -5.18
N ASP A 226 -0.06 6.57 -5.16
CA ASP A 226 -0.39 5.30 -5.83
C ASP A 226 -0.23 5.40 -7.36
N VAL A 227 -0.67 6.50 -7.97
CA VAL A 227 -0.44 6.75 -9.41
C VAL A 227 1.05 6.88 -9.73
N LEU A 228 1.79 7.64 -8.93
CA LEU A 228 3.24 7.83 -9.12
C LEU A 228 4.02 6.53 -8.89
N ARG A 229 3.57 5.65 -7.98
CA ARG A 229 4.17 4.34 -7.69
C ARG A 229 4.27 3.46 -8.93
N GLN A 230 3.24 3.48 -9.77
CA GLN A 230 3.16 2.58 -10.93
C GLN A 230 4.24 2.90 -11.98
N ARG A 231 4.77 4.14 -11.99
CA ARG A 231 5.73 4.62 -13.00
C ARG A 231 7.04 5.14 -12.41
N VAL A 232 7.46 4.68 -11.22
CA VAL A 232 8.68 5.18 -10.54
C VAL A 232 9.93 5.09 -11.42
N SER A 233 10.06 4.05 -12.23
CA SER A 233 11.16 3.87 -13.20
C SER A 233 11.19 4.92 -14.32
N HIS A 234 10.06 5.55 -14.64
CA HIS A 234 9.90 6.47 -15.77
C HIS A 234 9.80 7.95 -15.35
N LEU A 235 9.96 8.27 -14.06
CA LEU A 235 9.85 9.64 -13.55
C LEU A 235 10.94 10.61 -14.04
N GLY A 236 12.06 10.10 -14.59
CA GLY A 236 13.18 10.92 -15.05
C GLY A 236 13.68 11.89 -13.97
N GLU A 237 13.78 13.17 -14.31
CA GLU A 237 14.22 14.23 -13.39
C GLU A 237 13.28 14.44 -12.19
N GLN A 238 11.99 14.12 -12.34
CA GLN A 238 11.00 14.31 -11.28
C GLN A 238 11.14 13.31 -10.13
N ARG A 239 11.91 12.25 -10.34
CA ARG A 239 12.20 11.21 -9.35
C ARG A 239 12.78 11.78 -8.06
N ARG A 240 13.65 12.80 -8.14
CA ARG A 240 14.25 13.43 -6.95
C ARG A 240 13.19 14.06 -6.03
N TRP A 241 12.13 14.63 -6.60
CA TRP A 241 11.06 15.28 -5.84
C TRP A 241 10.16 14.25 -5.18
N LEU A 242 9.89 13.13 -5.85
CA LEU A 242 9.18 12.01 -5.24
C LEU A 242 9.97 11.47 -4.04
N LEU A 243 11.25 11.15 -4.22
CA LEU A 243 12.09 10.61 -3.15
C LEU A 243 12.21 11.57 -1.97
N SER A 244 12.44 12.86 -2.24
CA SER A 244 12.50 13.89 -1.20
C SER A 244 11.17 14.00 -0.44
N GLY A 245 10.04 13.97 -1.15
CA GLY A 245 8.72 13.96 -0.55
C GLY A 245 8.45 12.72 0.31
N ILE A 246 8.88 11.54 -0.14
CA ILE A 246 8.78 10.30 0.65
C ILE A 246 9.61 10.39 1.92
N VAL A 247 10.84 10.89 1.85
CA VAL A 247 11.67 11.10 3.05
C VAL A 247 10.97 12.04 4.04
N GLN A 248 10.35 13.12 3.56
CA GLN A 248 9.57 14.02 4.43
C GLN A 248 8.36 13.31 5.06
N LEU A 249 7.66 12.45 4.32
CA LEU A 249 6.56 11.67 4.88
C LEU A 249 7.04 10.69 5.95
N VAL A 250 8.17 10.04 5.73
CA VAL A 250 8.78 9.14 6.73
C VAL A 250 9.19 9.92 7.99
N GLU A 251 9.87 11.05 7.82
CA GLU A 251 10.38 11.82 8.95
C GLU A 251 9.25 12.50 9.74
N LYS A 252 8.16 12.94 9.09
CA LYS A 252 7.15 13.83 9.70
C LYS A 252 5.71 13.29 9.76
N SER A 253 5.32 12.31 8.95
CA SER A 253 3.91 11.86 8.92
C SER A 253 3.56 11.06 10.17
N SER A 254 2.61 11.56 10.95
CA SER A 254 2.01 10.90 12.11
C SER A 254 1.03 9.76 11.78
N ASN A 255 0.70 9.55 10.50
CA ASN A 255 -0.25 8.54 10.08
C ASN A 255 0.44 7.20 9.76
N ILE A 256 0.02 6.13 10.45
CA ILE A 256 0.61 4.78 10.32
C ILE A 256 0.35 4.18 8.93
N ASP A 257 -0.84 4.41 8.36
CA ASP A 257 -1.21 3.84 7.05
C ASP A 257 -0.36 4.43 5.93
N VAL A 258 -0.06 5.74 5.97
CA VAL A 258 0.86 6.38 5.02
C VAL A 258 2.26 5.80 5.16
N CYS A 259 2.75 5.62 6.38
CA CYS A 259 4.08 5.05 6.62
C CYS A 259 4.17 3.61 6.09
N ARG A 260 3.13 2.80 6.29
CA ARG A 260 3.02 1.45 5.73
C ARG A 260 2.94 1.44 4.21
N PHE A 261 2.17 2.35 3.62
CA PHE A 261 2.07 2.47 2.17
C PHE A 261 3.43 2.82 1.54
N VAL A 262 4.15 3.76 2.16
CA VAL A 262 5.52 4.12 1.77
C VAL A 262 6.46 2.92 1.84
N LEU A 263 6.42 2.12 2.91
CA LEU A 263 7.23 0.90 3.07
C LEU A 263 7.08 -0.09 1.90
N GLN A 264 5.89 -0.18 1.30
CA GLN A 264 5.60 -1.11 0.21
C GLN A 264 5.98 -0.59 -1.19
N MET A 265 6.30 0.69 -1.34
CA MET A 265 6.41 1.35 -2.65
C MET A 265 7.73 1.07 -3.38
N PHE A 266 8.76 0.52 -2.72
CA PHE A 266 10.13 0.74 -3.17
C PHE A 266 10.66 -0.21 -4.25
N PRO A 267 11.10 0.30 -5.42
CA PRO A 267 11.56 -0.52 -6.54
C PRO A 267 13.07 -0.79 -6.55
N THR A 268 13.93 0.04 -5.93
CA THR A 268 15.40 -0.14 -6.02
C THR A 268 16.10 -0.24 -4.66
N LEU A 269 17.19 -1.02 -4.59
CA LEU A 269 17.95 -1.27 -3.36
C LEU A 269 18.58 0.01 -2.77
N LYS A 270 19.10 0.91 -3.61
CA LYS A 270 19.75 2.16 -3.15
C LYS A 270 18.76 3.14 -2.51
N GLU A 271 17.56 3.26 -3.07
CA GLU A 271 16.52 4.12 -2.53
C GLU A 271 15.91 3.54 -1.26
N LYS A 272 15.73 2.20 -1.22
CA LYS A 272 15.40 1.49 0.01
C LYS A 272 16.39 1.84 1.11
N ALA A 273 17.70 1.77 0.85
CA ALA A 273 18.73 2.10 1.85
C ALA A 273 18.56 3.51 2.45
N GLY A 274 18.44 4.52 1.59
CA GLY A 274 18.39 5.92 2.01
C GLY A 274 17.10 6.29 2.76
N ILE A 275 15.99 5.60 2.46
CA ILE A 275 14.72 5.85 3.15
C ILE A 275 14.64 5.04 4.44
N LEU A 276 15.07 3.78 4.43
CA LEU A 276 15.12 2.93 5.62
C LEU A 276 16.04 3.50 6.72
N SER A 277 17.16 4.14 6.34
CA SER A 277 18.01 4.83 7.34
C SER A 277 17.29 5.99 8.03
N LYS A 278 16.33 6.64 7.37
CA LYS A 278 15.50 7.72 7.95
C LYS A 278 14.34 7.19 8.78
N MET A 279 13.92 5.96 8.55
CA MET A 279 12.86 5.29 9.32
C MET A 279 13.27 4.94 10.76
N ILE A 280 14.56 5.07 11.11
CA ILE A 280 15.03 5.01 12.51
C ILE A 280 14.30 6.06 13.38
N SER A 281 13.88 7.19 12.79
CA SER A 281 13.06 8.20 13.46
C SER A 281 11.71 7.70 13.98
N PHE A 282 11.24 6.52 13.57
CA PHE A 282 10.01 5.94 14.13
C PHE A 282 10.12 5.56 15.61
N GLU A 283 11.34 5.25 16.11
CA GLU A 283 11.54 4.93 17.53
C GLU A 283 11.29 6.12 18.44
N SER A 284 11.77 7.32 18.06
CA SER A 284 11.56 8.54 18.84
C SER A 284 10.09 8.99 18.88
N ARG A 285 9.26 8.46 17.97
CA ARG A 285 7.86 8.83 17.79
C ARG A 285 6.87 7.94 18.55
N GLY A 286 7.34 6.88 19.21
CA GLY A 286 6.52 6.06 20.11
C GLY A 286 5.50 5.12 19.44
N SER A 287 5.55 4.92 18.12
CA SER A 287 4.68 3.96 17.42
C SER A 287 5.31 2.57 17.43
N GLU A 288 4.98 1.76 18.44
CA GLU A 288 5.55 0.41 18.61
C GLU A 288 5.24 -0.53 17.43
N ALA A 289 4.02 -0.46 16.88
CA ALA A 289 3.61 -1.28 15.75
C ALA A 289 4.43 -0.98 14.48
N LEU A 290 4.64 0.30 14.16
CA LEU A 290 5.41 0.71 12.98
C LEU A 290 6.90 0.40 13.14
N SER A 291 7.44 0.62 14.34
CA SER A 291 8.82 0.23 14.68
C SER A 291 9.03 -1.27 14.51
N LYS A 292 8.08 -2.10 14.96
CA LYS A 292 8.11 -3.55 14.78
C LYS A 292 8.06 -3.96 13.30
N ASP A 293 7.15 -3.39 12.52
CA ASP A 293 7.05 -3.67 11.07
C ASP A 293 8.35 -3.30 10.35
N PHE A 294 8.94 -2.14 10.70
CA PHE A 294 10.24 -1.70 10.18
C PHE A 294 11.39 -2.65 10.56
N LEU A 295 11.49 -3.03 11.83
CA LEU A 295 12.54 -3.95 12.29
C LEU A 295 12.43 -5.33 11.64
N ASN A 296 11.22 -5.86 11.45
CA ASN A 296 11.03 -7.11 10.71
C ASN A 296 11.52 -6.98 9.26
N LEU A 297 11.23 -5.88 8.59
CA LEU A 297 11.73 -5.64 7.23
C LEU A 297 13.26 -5.57 7.18
N ILE A 298 13.91 -4.92 8.16
CA ILE A 298 15.38 -4.90 8.25
C ILE A 298 15.91 -6.32 8.46
N LEU A 299 15.30 -7.09 9.34
CA LEU A 299 15.70 -8.47 9.58
C LEU A 299 15.57 -9.32 8.30
N ASP A 300 14.46 -9.20 7.57
CA ASP A 300 14.23 -9.92 6.31
C ASP A 300 15.34 -9.63 5.29
N ILE A 301 15.74 -8.36 5.14
CA ILE A 301 16.85 -7.93 4.26
C ILE A 301 18.18 -8.59 4.66
N TYR A 302 18.46 -8.70 5.96
CA TYR A 302 19.70 -9.29 6.46
C TYR A 302 19.71 -10.82 6.41
N THR A 303 18.53 -11.46 6.45
CA THR A 303 18.39 -12.92 6.33
C THR A 303 18.36 -13.41 4.89
N ASP A 304 18.07 -12.53 3.92
CA ASP A 304 18.08 -12.87 2.50
C ASP A 304 19.52 -13.14 2.02
N PRO A 305 19.86 -14.37 1.59
CA PRO A 305 21.22 -14.70 1.15
C PRO A 305 21.65 -13.93 -0.10
N ALA A 306 20.73 -13.42 -0.91
CA ALA A 306 21.05 -12.60 -2.09
C ALA A 306 21.46 -11.16 -1.72
N LEU A 307 21.01 -10.67 -0.56
CA LEU A 307 21.27 -9.31 -0.07
C LEU A 307 22.27 -9.29 1.09
N ALA A 308 22.53 -10.43 1.72
CA ALA A 308 23.50 -10.57 2.79
C ALA A 308 24.89 -10.10 2.34
N ARG A 309 25.54 -9.26 3.16
CA ARG A 309 26.88 -8.68 2.90
C ARG A 309 26.95 -7.76 1.65
N SER A 310 25.81 -7.26 1.18
CA SER A 310 25.77 -6.25 0.12
C SER A 310 26.03 -4.84 0.66
N GLU A 311 26.33 -3.88 -0.23
CA GLU A 311 26.43 -2.44 0.12
C GLU A 311 25.17 -1.93 0.83
N LEU A 312 24.00 -2.51 0.53
CA LEU A 312 22.75 -2.21 1.21
C LEU A 312 22.83 -2.54 2.70
N THR A 313 23.30 -3.74 3.06
CA THR A 313 23.44 -4.13 4.47
C THR A 313 24.39 -3.21 5.22
N PHE A 314 25.51 -2.83 4.61
CA PHE A 314 26.43 -1.86 5.21
C PHE A 314 25.76 -0.51 5.50
N ARG A 315 24.98 0.04 4.56
CA ARG A 315 24.25 1.30 4.80
C ARG A 315 23.13 1.19 5.83
N LEU A 316 22.60 -0.01 6.04
CA LEU A 316 21.54 -0.28 7.02
C LEU A 316 22.07 -0.71 8.38
N GLU A 317 23.39 -0.77 8.57
CA GLU A 317 24.01 -1.14 9.84
C GLU A 317 23.48 -0.33 11.04
N PRO A 318 23.31 1.02 10.96
CA PRO A 318 22.72 1.77 12.06
C PRO A 318 21.31 1.28 12.41
N ALA A 319 20.46 1.02 11.41
CA ALA A 319 19.11 0.50 11.64
C ALA A 319 19.12 -0.92 12.23
N PHE A 320 20.08 -1.74 11.82
CA PHE A 320 20.27 -3.08 12.36
C PHE A 320 20.69 -3.05 13.84
N LEU A 321 21.64 -2.19 14.21
CA LEU A 321 22.09 -2.02 15.59
C LEU A 321 20.94 -1.53 16.51
N MET A 322 20.05 -0.68 16.01
CA MET A 322 18.84 -0.31 16.76
C MET A 322 17.93 -1.51 17.06
N GLY A 323 17.84 -2.47 16.15
CA GLY A 323 17.16 -3.75 16.38
C GLY A 323 17.76 -4.56 17.54
N CYS A 324 19.07 -4.45 17.78
CA CYS A 324 19.75 -5.09 18.93
C CYS A 324 19.44 -4.41 20.28
N LYS A 325 18.85 -3.20 20.28
CA LYS A 325 18.45 -2.46 21.48
C LYS A 325 16.95 -2.62 21.80
N VAL A 326 16.13 -3.10 20.86
CA VAL A 326 14.68 -3.11 21.02
C VAL A 326 14.23 -3.79 22.33
N ARG A 327 13.18 -3.23 22.94
CA ARG A 327 12.64 -3.71 24.22
C ARG A 327 12.01 -5.09 24.09
N ASP A 328 11.40 -5.41 22.94
CA ASP A 328 10.81 -6.72 22.65
C ASP A 328 11.92 -7.80 22.61
N PRO A 329 11.98 -8.72 23.59
CA PRO A 329 13.03 -9.72 23.66
C PRO A 329 13.01 -10.69 22.47
N VAL A 330 11.84 -10.92 21.86
CA VAL A 330 11.69 -11.85 20.73
C VAL A 330 12.35 -11.26 19.49
N ILE A 331 12.12 -9.98 19.21
CA ILE A 331 12.74 -9.30 18.06
C ILE A 331 14.23 -9.14 18.33
N ARG A 332 14.63 -8.67 19.51
CA ARG A 332 16.04 -8.49 19.88
C ARG A 332 16.86 -9.76 19.71
N SER A 333 16.32 -10.89 20.17
CA SER A 333 16.98 -12.20 20.05
C SER A 333 17.24 -12.59 18.58
N LYS A 334 16.31 -12.30 17.67
CA LYS A 334 16.50 -12.57 16.23
C LYS A 334 17.60 -11.71 15.62
N PHE A 335 17.67 -10.43 15.99
CA PHE A 335 18.74 -9.53 15.53
C PHE A 335 20.10 -9.99 16.05
N LEU A 336 20.22 -10.26 17.35
CA LEU A 336 21.47 -10.73 17.96
C LEU A 336 21.89 -12.09 17.40
N ALA A 337 20.97 -13.02 17.14
CA ALA A 337 21.29 -14.29 16.50
C ALA A 337 21.79 -14.11 15.04
N THR A 338 21.26 -13.13 14.32
CA THR A 338 21.72 -12.81 12.96
C THR A 338 23.10 -12.16 13.00
N PHE A 339 23.37 -11.32 14.00
CA PHE A 339 24.70 -10.73 14.24
C PHE A 339 25.71 -11.80 14.66
N ASP A 340 25.36 -12.69 15.59
CA ASP A 340 26.23 -13.77 16.06
C ASP A 340 26.71 -14.68 14.91
N LYS A 341 25.82 -14.97 13.96
CA LYS A 341 26.15 -15.75 12.74
C LYS A 341 27.13 -15.06 11.80
N SER A 342 27.22 -13.72 11.83
CA SER A 342 28.15 -12.98 10.98
C SER A 342 29.55 -12.89 11.58
N LEU A 343 29.71 -13.18 12.88
CA LEU A 343 30.98 -13.15 13.60
C LEU A 343 31.74 -14.47 13.48
N ALA A 344 33.08 -14.40 13.57
CA ALA A 344 33.92 -15.58 13.71
C ALA A 344 33.65 -16.30 15.05
N THR A 345 33.85 -17.61 15.12
CA THR A 345 33.59 -18.39 16.36
C THR A 345 34.64 -18.20 17.45
N GLY A 346 35.87 -17.84 17.09
CA GLY A 346 36.97 -17.68 18.05
C GLY A 346 36.84 -16.45 18.95
N LEU A 347 37.10 -16.62 20.24
CA LEU A 347 37.04 -15.56 21.26
C LEU A 347 37.89 -14.33 20.88
N PHE A 348 39.15 -14.56 20.49
CA PHE A 348 40.06 -13.46 20.13
C PHE A 348 39.56 -12.66 18.92
N SER A 349 39.08 -13.35 17.88
CA SER A 349 38.54 -12.71 16.69
C SER A 349 37.27 -11.91 16.99
N ARG A 350 36.39 -12.43 17.86
CA ARG A 350 35.21 -11.70 18.33
C ARG A 350 35.59 -10.46 19.12
N LEU A 351 36.51 -10.59 20.08
CA LEU A 351 36.97 -9.47 20.90
C LEU A 351 37.58 -8.36 20.03
N HIS A 352 38.44 -8.74 19.08
CA HIS A 352 39.03 -7.78 18.13
C HIS A 352 37.96 -7.08 17.28
N TYR A 353 36.97 -7.81 16.78
CA TYR A 353 35.88 -7.20 16.00
C TYR A 353 35.04 -6.24 16.87
N LEU A 354 34.58 -6.69 18.04
CA LEU A 354 33.68 -5.93 18.90
C LEU A 354 34.31 -4.66 19.47
N LEU A 355 35.61 -4.69 19.79
CA LEU A 355 36.31 -3.53 20.38
C LEU A 355 37.07 -2.69 19.36
N GLY A 356 37.58 -3.31 18.29
CA GLY A 356 38.50 -2.65 17.35
C GLY A 356 37.89 -2.29 16.00
N VAL A 357 36.82 -2.97 15.56
CA VAL A 357 36.25 -2.78 14.21
C VAL A 357 34.84 -2.20 14.26
N GLN A 358 33.99 -2.69 15.15
CA GLN A 358 32.59 -2.30 15.24
C GLN A 358 32.45 -0.86 15.76
N SER A 359 31.72 -0.03 15.00
CA SER A 359 31.28 1.27 15.52
C SER A 359 30.00 1.10 16.33
N TRP A 360 30.03 1.55 17.59
CA TRP A 360 28.88 1.55 18.50
C TRP A 360 28.19 2.92 18.63
N GLU A 361 28.54 3.87 17.74
CA GLU A 361 28.03 5.25 17.79
C GLU A 361 26.50 5.33 17.80
N THR A 362 25.84 4.46 17.03
CA THR A 362 24.37 4.38 16.98
C THR A 362 23.73 3.97 18.32
N LEU A 363 24.47 3.25 19.17
CA LEU A 363 24.03 2.82 20.49
C LEU A 363 24.62 3.69 21.62
N SER A 364 25.19 4.85 21.30
CA SER A 364 25.86 5.74 22.26
C SER A 364 24.98 6.18 23.44
N GLU A 365 23.66 6.30 23.24
CA GLU A 365 22.70 6.66 24.29
C GLU A 365 22.33 5.49 25.23
N THR A 366 22.84 4.29 24.96
CA THR A 366 22.57 3.08 25.74
C THR A 366 23.84 2.42 26.25
N TYR A 367 23.70 1.62 27.31
CA TYR A 367 24.79 0.77 27.77
C TYR A 367 25.02 -0.39 26.80
N TRP A 368 25.72 -0.10 25.70
CA TRP A 368 25.94 -1.01 24.56
C TRP A 368 26.82 -2.22 24.92
N ILE A 369 27.49 -2.18 26.07
CA ILE A 369 28.26 -3.31 26.62
C ILE A 369 27.36 -4.55 26.80
N HIS A 370 26.05 -4.40 27.03
CA HIS A 370 25.12 -5.54 27.01
C HIS A 370 25.21 -6.33 25.71
N GLN A 371 25.16 -5.64 24.57
CA GLN A 371 25.20 -6.25 23.24
C GLN A 371 26.58 -6.85 22.97
N ALA A 372 27.65 -6.13 23.33
CA ALA A 372 29.01 -6.64 23.17
C ALA A 372 29.26 -7.91 24.01
N LEU A 373 28.79 -7.93 25.26
CA LEU A 373 28.91 -9.09 26.14
C LEU A 373 28.09 -10.28 25.62
N ASP A 374 26.85 -10.09 25.17
CA ASP A 374 26.04 -11.19 24.60
C ASP A 374 26.74 -11.83 23.39
N LEU A 375 27.27 -10.98 22.49
CA LEU A 375 28.06 -11.45 21.35
C LEU A 375 29.38 -12.12 21.77
N LEU A 376 30.03 -11.67 22.84
CA LEU A 376 31.23 -12.33 23.36
C LEU A 376 30.91 -13.71 23.94
N LEU A 377 29.82 -13.81 24.71
CA LEU A 377 29.31 -15.06 25.27
C LEU A 377 28.85 -16.05 24.20
N GLY A 378 28.65 -15.63 22.95
CA GLY A 378 28.44 -16.53 21.81
C GLY A 378 29.68 -17.33 21.39
N ALA A 379 30.87 -16.99 21.92
CA ALA A 379 32.09 -17.77 21.70
C ALA A 379 32.12 -19.08 22.51
N VAL A 380 31.29 -19.18 23.56
CA VAL A 380 31.26 -20.34 24.45
C VAL A 380 30.54 -21.50 23.77
N ASP A 381 31.09 -22.72 23.87
CA ASP A 381 30.41 -23.90 23.35
C ASP A 381 29.19 -24.22 24.22
N THR A 382 28.01 -24.05 23.63
CA THR A 382 26.73 -24.33 24.31
C THR A 382 26.54 -25.81 24.66
N LYS A 383 27.31 -26.73 24.04
CA LYS A 383 27.23 -28.17 24.28
C LYS A 383 28.06 -28.65 25.46
N ASP A 384 28.93 -27.79 26.00
CA ASP A 384 29.73 -28.15 27.16
C ASP A 384 28.85 -28.40 28.39
N THR A 385 29.18 -29.45 29.13
CA THR A 385 28.50 -29.80 30.39
C THR A 385 28.80 -28.73 31.44
N LEU A 386 27.76 -28.21 32.10
CA LEU A 386 27.92 -27.17 33.12
C LEU A 386 28.69 -27.69 34.34
N PHE A 387 28.40 -28.93 34.73
CA PHE A 387 29.06 -29.60 35.84
C PHE A 387 30.01 -30.66 35.28
N ASN A 388 31.24 -30.68 35.79
CA ASN A 388 32.21 -31.68 35.38
C ASN A 388 31.81 -33.05 35.98
N PRO A 389 31.52 -34.08 35.15
CA PRO A 389 31.15 -35.40 35.64
C PRO A 389 32.22 -35.95 36.58
N GLY A 390 31.83 -36.35 37.79
CA GLY A 390 32.74 -36.89 38.81
C GLY A 390 33.42 -35.86 39.73
N ALA A 391 33.11 -34.56 39.61
CA ALA A 391 33.54 -33.58 40.61
C ALA A 391 32.82 -33.83 41.97
N PRO A 392 33.54 -33.93 43.10
CA PRO A 392 32.90 -34.18 44.39
C PRO A 392 32.07 -32.97 44.82
N LEU A 393 30.78 -33.19 45.10
CA LEU A 393 29.92 -32.23 45.79
C LEU A 393 30.46 -32.05 47.21
N ALA A 394 31.15 -30.93 47.46
CA ALA A 394 31.86 -30.65 48.72
C ALA A 394 30.99 -30.78 49.99
N THR A 395 29.66 -30.73 49.85
CA THR A 395 28.70 -30.69 50.96
C THR A 395 27.76 -31.91 51.06
N ALA A 396 27.72 -32.82 50.07
CA ALA A 396 26.74 -33.90 50.02
C ALA A 396 27.40 -35.29 50.19
N LYS A 397 27.18 -35.93 51.35
CA LYS A 397 27.77 -37.24 51.66
C LYS A 397 27.14 -38.44 50.94
N ASN A 398 25.99 -38.27 50.29
CA ASN A 398 25.31 -39.26 49.42
C ASN A 398 24.16 -38.55 48.67
N PRO A 399 24.43 -37.82 47.58
CA PRO A 399 23.37 -37.21 46.79
C PRO A 399 22.50 -38.30 46.13
N PRO A 400 21.17 -38.11 46.00
CA PRO A 400 20.32 -39.03 45.26
C PRO A 400 20.83 -39.26 43.84
N ALA A 401 20.88 -40.51 43.37
CA ALA A 401 21.39 -40.83 42.02
C ALA A 401 20.64 -40.08 40.91
N GLU A 402 19.32 -39.97 41.03
CA GLU A 402 18.47 -39.21 40.11
C GLU A 402 18.84 -37.72 40.05
N PHE A 403 19.23 -37.13 41.18
CA PHE A 403 19.64 -35.72 41.26
C PHE A 403 20.99 -35.50 40.55
N VAL A 404 21.93 -36.44 40.69
CA VAL A 404 23.24 -36.36 40.00
C VAL A 404 23.06 -36.52 38.49
N THR A 405 22.24 -37.47 38.04
CA THR A 405 21.93 -37.66 36.62
C THR A 405 21.23 -36.43 36.01
N GLN A 406 20.38 -35.74 36.79
CA GLN A 406 19.82 -34.46 36.36
C GLN A 406 20.88 -33.37 36.28
N LEU A 407 21.78 -33.25 37.26
CA LEU A 407 22.88 -32.28 37.23
C LEU A 407 23.78 -32.44 36.00
N GLU A 408 24.11 -33.68 35.65
CA GLU A 408 24.92 -34.01 34.47
C GLU A 408 24.23 -33.65 33.14
N SER A 409 22.89 -33.53 33.14
CA SER A 409 22.13 -33.14 31.94
C SER A 409 22.16 -31.63 31.65
N TYR A 410 22.56 -30.79 32.61
CA TYR A 410 22.63 -29.34 32.41
C TYR A 410 23.80 -28.94 31.53
N THR A 411 23.50 -28.12 30.53
CA THR A 411 24.48 -27.60 29.57
C THR A 411 24.80 -26.14 29.83
N MET A 412 25.98 -25.70 29.40
CA MET A 412 26.36 -24.28 29.40
C MET A 412 25.36 -23.42 28.62
N GLY A 413 24.74 -23.98 27.57
CA GLY A 413 23.71 -23.27 26.78
C GLY A 413 22.49 -22.83 27.60
N GLU A 414 22.01 -23.67 28.52
CA GLU A 414 20.86 -23.34 29.37
C GLU A 414 21.19 -22.22 30.37
N LEU A 415 22.36 -22.29 31.00
CA LEU A 415 22.85 -21.26 31.89
C LEU A 415 23.03 -19.93 31.15
N LEU A 416 23.70 -19.95 29.99
CA LEU A 416 23.93 -18.75 29.18
C LEU A 416 22.61 -18.15 28.68
N GLY A 417 21.65 -18.98 28.28
CA GLY A 417 20.33 -18.50 27.86
C GLY A 417 19.57 -17.79 28.99
N ALA A 418 19.68 -18.26 30.23
CA ALA A 418 19.12 -17.60 31.40
C ALA A 418 19.91 -16.33 31.78
N ALA A 419 21.24 -16.42 31.81
CA ALA A 419 22.14 -15.33 32.14
C ALA A 419 21.94 -14.14 31.19
N ARG A 420 21.91 -14.37 29.86
CA ARG A 420 21.68 -13.31 28.86
C ARG A 420 20.39 -12.52 29.13
N LYS A 421 19.30 -13.19 29.52
CA LYS A 421 18.04 -12.52 29.85
C LYS A 421 18.17 -11.63 31.09
N LEU A 422 18.89 -12.08 32.11
CA LEU A 422 19.14 -11.33 33.34
C LEU A 422 20.08 -10.14 33.11
N LEU A 423 21.14 -10.33 32.30
CA LEU A 423 22.09 -9.27 31.97
C LEU A 423 21.40 -8.07 31.34
N TYR A 424 20.44 -8.30 30.43
CA TYR A 424 19.63 -7.21 29.85
C TYR A 424 18.67 -6.50 30.84
N ALA A 425 18.39 -7.11 32.00
CA ALA A 425 17.52 -6.52 33.01
C ALA A 425 18.29 -5.67 34.03
N ASP A 426 19.56 -6.00 34.29
CA ASP A 426 20.42 -5.30 35.25
C ASP A 426 21.76 -4.87 34.64
N PRO A 427 21.95 -3.56 34.38
CA PRO A 427 23.21 -3.02 33.89
C PRO A 427 24.40 -3.28 34.83
N ASN A 428 24.19 -3.37 36.14
CA ASN A 428 25.28 -3.62 37.09
C ASN A 428 25.76 -5.06 37.00
N ALA A 429 24.85 -6.02 36.83
CA ALA A 429 25.19 -7.41 36.58
C ALA A 429 26.00 -7.55 35.28
N THR A 430 25.61 -6.83 34.24
CA THR A 430 26.38 -6.77 32.98
C THR A 430 27.76 -6.20 33.18
N HIS A 431 27.89 -5.11 33.94
CA HIS A 431 29.20 -4.53 34.25
C HIS A 431 30.08 -5.45 35.10
N ALA A 432 29.50 -6.25 36.00
CA ALA A 432 30.26 -7.19 36.83
C ALA A 432 30.72 -8.44 36.07
N VAL A 433 29.99 -8.84 35.03
CA VAL A 433 30.33 -9.99 34.18
C VAL A 433 31.30 -9.61 33.06
N TRP A 434 31.22 -8.37 32.57
CA TRP A 434 32.18 -7.78 31.63
C TRP A 434 33.52 -7.50 32.31
#